data_AF-A0AA36IJT8-F1
#
_entry.id   AF-A0AA36IJT8-F1
#
_cell.length_a   1.000
_cell.length_b   1.000
_cell.length_c   1.000
_cell.angle_alpha   90.00
_cell.angle_beta   90.00
_cell.angle_gamma   90.00
#
_symmetry.space_group_name_H-M   'P 1'
#
loop_
_entity.id
_entity.type
_entity.pdbx_description
1 polymer ?
#
loop_
_entity_poly.entity_id
_entity_poly.type
_entity_poly.pdbx_seq_one_letter_code
_entity_poly.pdbx_strand_id
1 'polypeptide(L)'
;MVVPLQAATDPKTELNIFSQRYCQRPMTQADISYRTRKFGNQYQSIVKLDCIQGQEYAGQLCVKQKEAEKSAAKQAVMAMANLHPPTSKDPKKKTKRLSPNGLAAKKAKQAKDLFSASSRRISCSAWSFVFTCPIAWLMLSDMTLKHDVKQL
;
A
#
# COMPACT_ATOMS: atom_id res chain seq x y z
N MET A 1 -31.50 -11.09 5.70
CA MET A 1 -30.63 -10.35 4.77
C MET A 1 -29.62 -11.34 4.21
N VAL A 2 -29.80 -11.78 2.97
CA VAL A 2 -28.91 -12.75 2.32
C VAL A 2 -27.87 -11.92 1.55
N VAL A 3 -26.60 -11.99 1.94
CA VAL A 3 -25.50 -11.33 1.22
C VAL A 3 -25.01 -12.30 0.14
N PRO A 4 -25.22 -12.04 -1.16
CA PRO A 4 -24.83 -12.97 -2.21
C PRO A 4 -23.40 -12.73 -2.72
N LEU A 5 -22.73 -13.85 -2.99
CA LEU A 5 -21.78 -14.12 -4.08
C LEU A 5 -20.64 -13.10 -4.35
N GLN A 6 -19.64 -13.06 -3.47
CA GLN A 6 -18.30 -12.55 -3.80
C GLN A 6 -17.59 -13.52 -4.76
N ALA A 7 -17.65 -13.26 -6.06
CA ALA A 7 -17.04 -14.15 -7.08
C ALA A 7 -16.14 -13.46 -8.11
N ALA A 8 -15.94 -12.13 -8.05
CA ALA A 8 -15.07 -11.43 -9.00
C ALA A 8 -13.78 -10.85 -8.37
N THR A 9 -13.74 -10.68 -7.04
CA THR A 9 -12.60 -10.11 -6.32
C THR A 9 -12.07 -11.09 -5.27
N ASP A 10 -10.75 -11.26 -5.21
CA ASP A 10 -10.14 -12.12 -4.18
C ASP A 10 -10.47 -11.59 -2.78
N PRO A 11 -10.90 -12.46 -1.84
CA PRO A 11 -11.33 -12.03 -0.50
C PRO A 11 -10.20 -11.38 0.31
N LYS A 12 -8.94 -11.72 -0.02
CA LYS A 12 -7.76 -11.06 0.54
C LYS A 12 -7.66 -9.59 0.13
N THR A 13 -8.00 -9.29 -1.13
CA THR A 13 -7.99 -7.93 -1.66
C THR A 13 -9.11 -7.10 -1.03
N GLU A 14 -10.31 -7.69 -0.88
CA GLU A 14 -11.44 -7.04 -0.20
C GLU A 14 -11.10 -6.70 1.25
N LEU A 15 -10.48 -7.64 1.98
CA LEU A 15 -10.03 -7.42 3.35
C LEU A 15 -9.03 -6.27 3.44
N ASN A 16 -8.09 -6.18 2.50
CA ASN A 16 -7.11 -5.07 2.46
C ASN A 16 -7.79 -3.73 2.19
N ILE A 17 -8.71 -3.67 1.21
CA ILE A 17 -9.47 -2.45 0.90
C ILE A 17 -10.30 -2.01 2.11
N PHE A 18 -10.96 -2.96 2.80
CA PHE A 18 -11.73 -2.66 4.00
C PHE A 18 -10.85 -2.10 5.11
N SER A 19 -9.72 -2.76 5.39
CA SER A 19 -8.81 -2.36 6.47
C SER A 19 -8.19 -0.98 6.23
N GLN A 20 -7.85 -0.64 4.99
CA GLN A 20 -7.39 0.70 4.62
C GLN A 20 -8.45 1.77 4.87
N ARG A 21 -9.72 1.47 4.56
CA ARG A 21 -10.84 2.38 4.81
C ARG A 21 -11.09 2.57 6.29
N TYR A 22 -10.99 1.50 7.08
CA TYR A 22 -11.21 1.54 8.51
C TYR A 22 -10.13 2.35 9.25
N CYS A 23 -8.86 2.12 8.93
CA CYS A 23 -7.74 2.76 9.63
C CYS A 23 -7.35 4.14 9.07
N GLN A 24 -7.86 4.52 7.90
CA GLN A 24 -7.50 5.76 7.17
C GLN A 24 -5.98 5.94 6.92
N ARG A 25 -5.21 4.85 6.98
CA ARG A 25 -3.76 4.80 6.75
C ARG A 25 -3.42 3.71 5.73
N PRO A 26 -2.30 3.83 5.00
CA PRO A 26 -1.81 2.71 4.20
C PRO A 26 -1.55 1.50 5.11
N MET A 27 -2.10 0.35 4.73
CA MET A 27 -1.93 -0.90 5.48
C MET A 27 -0.53 -1.45 5.27
N THR A 28 0.08 -1.93 6.36
CA THR A 28 1.35 -2.65 6.32
C THR A 28 1.11 -4.15 6.45
N GLN A 29 2.12 -4.96 6.13
CA GLN A 29 2.04 -6.41 6.32
C GLN A 29 1.93 -6.80 7.80
N ALA A 30 2.39 -5.94 8.72
CA ALA A 30 2.29 -6.19 10.16
C ALA A 30 0.84 -6.15 10.67
N ASP A 31 -0.05 -5.46 9.96
CA ASP A 31 -1.44 -5.27 10.38
C ASP A 31 -2.33 -6.52 10.14
N ILE A 32 -1.96 -7.37 9.16
CA ILE A 32 -2.69 -8.57 8.78
C ILE A 32 -1.75 -9.77 8.82
N SER A 33 -1.90 -10.60 9.84
CA SER A 33 -1.10 -11.81 10.01
C SER A 33 -1.91 -13.06 9.69
N TYR A 34 -1.42 -13.89 8.76
CA TYR A 34 -2.00 -15.19 8.44
C TYR A 34 -1.24 -16.29 9.18
N ARG A 35 -1.96 -17.11 9.94
CA ARG A 35 -1.43 -18.31 10.59
C ARG A 35 -2.13 -19.54 10.04
N THR A 36 -1.38 -20.42 9.38
CA THR A 36 -1.92 -21.68 8.86
C THR A 36 -1.44 -22.83 9.74
N ARG A 37 -2.37 -23.68 10.15
CA ARG A 37 -2.11 -24.92 10.88
C ARG A 37 -2.63 -26.10 10.05
N LYS A 38 -1.88 -27.20 10.04
CA LYS A 38 -2.28 -28.44 9.37
C LYS A 38 -3.04 -29.32 10.37
N PHE A 39 -4.27 -29.69 10.00
CA PHE A 39 -5.13 -30.58 10.77
C PHE A 39 -5.36 -31.85 9.95
N GLY A 40 -4.55 -32.88 10.20
CA GLY A 40 -4.56 -34.13 9.43
C GLY A 40 -4.26 -33.88 7.95
N ASN A 41 -5.26 -34.14 7.09
CA ASN A 41 -5.17 -33.97 5.64
C ASN A 41 -5.68 -32.61 5.14
N GLN A 42 -6.09 -31.73 6.05
CA GLN A 42 -6.65 -30.42 5.74
C GLN A 42 -5.83 -29.31 6.40
N TYR A 43 -6.00 -28.09 5.92
CA TYR A 43 -5.38 -26.89 6.43
C TYR A 43 -6.46 -25.97 6.98
N GLN A 44 -6.20 -25.43 8.17
CA GLN A 44 -6.96 -24.31 8.70
C GLN A 44 -6.08 -23.08 8.68
N SER A 45 -6.65 -21.95 8.28
CA SER A 45 -5.98 -20.66 8.38
C SER A 45 -6.75 -19.75 9.31
N ILE A 46 -6.01 -18.99 10.11
CA ILE A 46 -6.50 -17.99 11.04
C ILE A 46 -5.91 -16.65 10.59
N VAL A 47 -6.75 -15.64 10.45
CA VAL A 47 -6.35 -14.27 10.14
C VAL A 47 -6.44 -13.45 11.41
N LYS A 48 -5.32 -12.84 11.81
CA LYS A 48 -5.26 -11.88 12.91
C LYS A 48 -5.22 -10.46 12.34
N LEU A 49 -6.12 -9.61 12.82
CA LEU A 49 -6.24 -8.21 12.42
C LEU A 49 -5.87 -7.31 13.59
N ASP A 50 -4.63 -6.81 13.57
CA ASP A 50 -4.14 -5.91 14.61
C ASP A 50 -4.76 -4.50 14.50
N CYS A 51 -5.40 -4.19 13.36
CA CYS A 51 -6.19 -2.99 13.14
C CYS A 51 -7.44 -2.86 14.01
N ILE A 52 -8.04 -3.99 14.41
CA ILE A 52 -9.30 -4.03 15.15
C ILE A 52 -9.07 -4.85 16.43
N GLN A 53 -8.28 -4.29 17.34
CA GLN A 53 -8.03 -4.86 18.67
C GLN A 53 -7.39 -6.28 18.63
N GLY A 54 -6.73 -6.65 17.54
CA GLY A 54 -6.08 -7.96 17.41
C GLY A 54 -7.07 -9.11 17.24
N GLN A 55 -8.27 -8.87 16.70
CA GLN A 55 -9.28 -9.92 16.48
C GLN A 55 -8.77 -11.01 15.54
N GLU A 56 -9.07 -12.25 15.89
CA GLU A 56 -8.67 -13.44 15.15
C GLU A 56 -9.89 -14.13 14.54
N TYR A 57 -9.80 -14.45 13.25
CA TYR A 57 -10.87 -15.07 12.48
C TYR A 57 -10.38 -16.38 11.88
N ALA A 58 -10.97 -17.49 12.30
CA ALA A 58 -10.67 -18.81 11.78
C ALA A 58 -11.54 -19.13 10.56
N GLY A 59 -10.91 -19.57 9.48
CA GLY A 59 -11.58 -20.05 8.28
C GLY A 59 -12.03 -21.51 8.38
N GLN A 60 -12.81 -21.93 7.38
CA GLN A 60 -13.12 -23.35 7.17
C GLN A 60 -11.86 -24.15 6.81
N LEU A 61 -11.88 -25.43 7.14
CA LEU A 61 -10.83 -26.38 6.78
C LEU A 61 -10.89 -26.66 5.27
N CYS A 62 -9.74 -26.58 4.60
CA CYS A 62 -9.63 -26.85 3.16
C CYS A 62 -8.46 -27.78 2.88
N VAL A 63 -8.51 -28.53 1.77
CA VAL A 63 -7.42 -29.44 1.36
C VAL A 63 -6.17 -28.66 0.94
N LYS A 64 -6.33 -27.42 0.47
CA LYS A 64 -5.22 -26.54 0.06
C LYS A 64 -5.06 -25.38 1.03
N GLN A 65 -3.82 -25.06 1.38
CA GLN A 65 -3.48 -23.89 2.21
C GLN A 65 -4.02 -22.58 1.62
N LYS A 66 -3.87 -22.36 0.30
CA LYS A 66 -4.33 -21.12 -0.35
C LYS A 66 -5.84 -20.93 -0.24
N GLU A 67 -6.61 -22.02 -0.28
CA GLU A 67 -8.07 -22.00 -0.15
C GLU A 67 -8.48 -21.73 1.30
N ALA A 68 -7.80 -22.35 2.27
CA ALA A 68 -8.01 -22.08 3.70
C ALA A 68 -7.81 -20.60 4.05
N GLU A 69 -6.78 -19.96 3.50
CA GLU A 69 -6.51 -18.54 3.69
C GLU A 69 -7.61 -17.65 3.09
N LYS A 70 -8.16 -18.02 1.92
CA LYS A 70 -9.29 -17.30 1.31
C LYS A 70 -10.56 -17.42 2.17
N SER A 71 -10.82 -18.62 2.69
CA SER A 71 -11.97 -18.87 3.58
C SER A 71 -11.88 -18.06 4.87
N ALA A 72 -10.70 -17.96 5.46
CA ALA A 72 -10.47 -17.14 6.67
C ALA A 72 -10.67 -15.64 6.41
N ALA A 73 -10.14 -15.13 5.29
CA ALA A 73 -10.36 -13.74 4.88
C ALA A 73 -11.85 -13.43 4.66
N LYS A 74 -12.61 -14.37 4.08
CA LYS A 74 -14.05 -14.22 3.88
C LYS A 74 -14.81 -14.08 5.20
N GLN A 75 -14.49 -14.90 6.20
CA GLN A 75 -15.09 -14.79 7.54
C GLN A 75 -14.81 -13.43 8.19
N ALA A 76 -13.58 -12.95 8.05
CA ALA A 76 -13.19 -11.64 8.57
C ALA A 76 -13.98 -10.50 7.88
N VAL A 77 -14.12 -10.54 6.55
CA VAL A 77 -14.93 -9.54 5.81
C VAL A 77 -16.40 -9.59 6.23
N MET A 78 -16.97 -10.78 6.44
CA MET A 78 -18.36 -10.92 6.90
C MET A 78 -18.56 -10.33 8.30
N ALA A 79 -17.63 -10.58 9.23
CA ALA A 79 -17.69 -10.00 10.58
C ALA A 79 -17.54 -8.47 10.54
N MET A 80 -16.62 -7.99 9.70
CA MET A 80 -16.35 -6.58 9.51
C MET A 80 -17.46 -5.83 8.77
N ALA A 81 -18.25 -6.49 7.94
CA ALA A 81 -19.40 -5.87 7.28
C ALA A 81 -20.44 -5.33 8.29
N ASN A 82 -20.53 -5.94 9.48
CA ASN A 82 -21.37 -5.45 10.57
C ASN A 82 -20.77 -4.24 11.28
N LEU A 83 -19.45 -4.04 11.21
CA LEU A 83 -18.75 -2.87 11.73
C LEU A 83 -18.77 -1.79 10.64
N HIS A 84 -19.74 -0.88 10.73
CA HIS A 84 -19.87 0.20 9.76
C HIS A 84 -18.56 1.00 9.70
N PRO A 85 -17.90 1.13 8.53
CA PRO A 85 -16.73 1.97 8.43
C PRO A 85 -17.13 3.42 8.73
N PRO A 86 -16.30 4.21 9.40
CA PRO A 86 -16.57 5.64 9.55
C PRO A 86 -16.67 6.22 8.14
N THR A 87 -17.86 6.69 7.77
CA THR A 87 -18.08 7.29 6.45
C THR A 87 -17.25 8.57 6.39
N SER A 88 -16.04 8.49 5.86
CA SER A 88 -15.21 9.67 5.58
C SER A 88 -15.81 10.41 4.39
N LYS A 89 -16.83 11.23 4.66
CA LYS A 89 -17.40 12.19 3.72
C LYS A 89 -16.45 13.38 3.60
N ASP A 90 -15.31 13.20 2.96
CA ASP A 90 -14.53 14.33 2.46
C ASP A 90 -14.01 14.00 1.06
N PRO A 91 -14.63 14.53 -0.01
CA PRO A 91 -14.10 14.39 -1.36
C PRO A 91 -12.77 15.12 -1.42
N LYS A 92 -11.66 14.40 -1.21
CA LYS A 92 -10.31 14.92 -1.41
C LYS A 92 -10.16 15.32 -2.88
N LYS A 93 -10.25 16.64 -3.10
CA LYS A 93 -10.04 17.37 -4.35
C LYS A 93 -8.85 16.74 -5.09
N LYS A 94 -9.13 16.10 -6.23
CA LYS A 94 -8.10 15.57 -7.14
C LYS A 94 -7.22 16.74 -7.58
N THR A 95 -6.10 16.95 -6.90
CA THR A 95 -5.00 17.75 -7.44
C THR A 95 -4.54 17.04 -8.70
N LYS A 96 -4.90 17.60 -9.86
CA LYS A 96 -4.46 17.13 -11.18
C LYS A 96 -2.95 16.95 -11.13
N ARG A 97 -2.47 15.70 -11.11
CA ARG A 97 -1.06 15.40 -11.38
C ARG A 97 -0.81 15.90 -12.80
N LEU A 98 -0.05 16.99 -12.93
CA LEU A 98 0.47 17.41 -14.22
C LEU A 98 1.30 16.25 -14.78
N SER A 99 0.94 15.81 -15.97
CA SER A 99 1.71 14.86 -16.75
C SER A 99 3.08 15.46 -17.14
N PRO A 100 4.17 14.66 -17.13
CA PRO A 100 5.51 15.15 -17.48
C PRO A 100 5.64 15.66 -18.92
N ASN A 101 4.71 15.30 -19.81
CA ASN A 101 4.68 15.82 -21.19
C ASN A 101 4.33 17.32 -21.28
N GLY A 102 3.91 17.97 -20.18
CA GLY A 102 3.64 19.41 -20.13
C GLY A 102 4.86 20.31 -19.85
N LEU A 103 6.01 19.75 -19.42
CA LEU A 103 7.21 20.55 -19.08
C LEU A 103 8.06 20.92 -20.30
N ALA A 104 7.94 20.21 -21.43
CA ALA A 104 8.71 20.53 -22.63
C ALA A 104 8.16 21.76 -23.39
N ALA A 105 6.84 21.96 -23.40
CA ALA A 105 6.22 23.04 -24.17
C ALA A 105 6.40 24.45 -23.55
N LYS A 106 6.59 24.55 -22.21
CA LYS A 106 6.78 25.86 -21.55
C LYS A 106 8.20 26.42 -21.68
N LYS A 107 9.23 25.59 -21.94
CA LYS A 107 10.61 26.08 -22.15
C LYS A 107 10.83 26.74 -23.52
N ALA A 108 9.99 26.46 -24.52
CA ALA A 108 10.15 27.03 -25.87
C ALA A 108 9.66 28.49 -26.00
N LYS A 109 8.74 28.96 -25.14
CA LYS A 109 8.28 30.36 -25.16
C LYS A 109 9.22 31.32 -24.41
N GLN A 110 9.88 30.89 -23.34
CA GLN A 110 10.81 31.76 -22.58
C GLN A 110 12.12 32.09 -23.32
N ALA A 111 12.48 31.34 -24.37
CA ALA A 111 13.72 31.60 -25.12
C ALA A 111 13.61 32.72 -26.17
N LYS A 112 12.40 33.17 -26.54
CA LYS A 112 12.24 34.25 -27.53
C LYS A 112 12.29 35.65 -26.90
N ASP A 113 11.82 35.80 -25.67
CA ASP A 113 11.81 37.11 -24.99
C ASP A 113 13.19 37.53 -24.46
N LEU A 114 14.08 36.58 -24.18
CA LEU A 114 15.44 36.87 -23.70
C LEU A 114 16.43 37.27 -24.81
N PHE A 115 16.19 36.89 -26.07
CA PHE A 115 17.06 37.27 -27.19
C PHE A 115 16.82 38.70 -27.71
N SER A 116 15.64 39.28 -27.44
CA SER A 116 15.37 40.69 -27.78
C SER A 116 15.92 41.69 -26.73
N ALA A 117 16.21 41.23 -25.51
CA ALA A 117 16.69 42.11 -24.44
C ALA A 117 18.23 42.11 -24.28
N SER A 118 18.94 41.18 -24.94
CA SER A 118 20.39 40.98 -24.76
C SER A 118 21.23 41.51 -25.95
N SER A 119 20.96 42.75 -26.39
CA SER A 119 21.87 43.47 -27.31
C SER A 119 22.53 44.69 -26.66
N ARG A 120 22.52 44.79 -25.33
CA ARG A 120 23.32 45.79 -24.61
C ARG A 120 23.93 45.21 -23.34
N ARG A 121 25.27 45.27 -23.30
CA ARG A 121 26.20 45.05 -22.17
C ARG A 121 26.70 43.60 -22.01
N ILE A 122 27.87 43.26 -22.56
CA ILE A 122 29.23 43.61 -22.11
C ILE A 122 29.65 42.78 -20.88
N SER A 123 30.52 41.79 -21.17
CA SER A 123 31.79 41.47 -20.48
C SER A 123 31.81 40.71 -19.14
N CYS A 124 32.78 39.78 -19.10
CA CYS A 124 33.48 39.18 -17.95
C CYS A 124 32.66 38.20 -17.07
N SER A 125 33.13 37.06 -16.58
CA SER A 125 34.32 36.20 -16.77
C SER A 125 34.18 35.09 -15.71
N ALA A 126 34.40 33.82 -16.09
CA ALA A 126 34.93 32.71 -15.28
C ALA A 126 34.36 32.38 -13.87
N TRP A 127 33.86 31.14 -13.71
CA TRP A 127 33.97 30.20 -12.55
C TRP A 127 32.94 29.07 -12.81
N SER A 128 33.25 27.87 -13.33
CA SER A 128 34.17 26.80 -12.90
C SER A 128 34.07 26.44 -11.41
N PHE A 129 33.17 25.52 -11.03
CA PHE A 129 33.30 24.61 -9.87
C PHE A 129 32.25 23.48 -10.03
N VAL A 130 32.60 22.31 -10.62
CA VAL A 130 33.13 21.09 -9.96
C VAL A 130 32.12 20.51 -8.95
N PHE A 131 31.31 19.52 -9.33
CA PHE A 131 31.58 18.07 -9.24
C PHE A 131 31.74 17.56 -7.78
N THR A 132 30.67 17.02 -7.17
CA THR A 132 30.81 15.98 -6.14
C THR A 132 29.55 15.10 -6.09
N CYS A 133 29.76 13.81 -6.35
CA CYS A 133 28.79 12.73 -6.56
C CYS A 133 28.48 11.96 -5.25
N PRO A 134 27.50 11.03 -5.26
CA PRO A 134 26.76 10.45 -4.14
C PRO A 134 27.27 9.06 -3.68
N ILE A 135 27.38 8.77 -2.37
CA ILE A 135 27.39 7.42 -1.75
C ILE A 135 27.22 7.65 -0.24
N ALA A 136 26.09 7.24 0.38
CA ALA A 136 25.98 6.82 1.79
C ALA A 136 24.51 6.84 2.27
N TRP A 137 23.74 5.79 2.00
CA TRP A 137 22.71 5.26 2.92
C TRP A 137 22.20 3.92 2.39
N LEU A 138 23.14 2.98 2.28
CA LEU A 138 22.89 1.54 2.31
C LEU A 138 23.39 1.08 3.70
N MET A 139 22.65 0.21 4.37
CA MET A 139 22.89 -0.41 5.71
C MET A 139 22.20 0.23 6.91
N LEU A 140 20.96 -0.23 7.18
CA LEU A 140 20.34 -0.50 8.49
C LEU A 140 18.83 -0.67 8.19
N SER A 141 18.15 -1.81 8.37
CA SER A 141 18.30 -2.83 9.39
C SER A 141 17.57 -4.10 8.94
N ASP A 142 18.33 -5.19 8.81
CA ASP A 142 17.86 -6.57 8.78
C ASP A 142 17.94 -7.09 10.23
N MET A 143 16.80 -7.27 10.92
CA MET A 143 16.73 -8.05 12.16
C MET A 143 15.46 -8.91 12.17
N THR A 144 15.68 -10.12 11.66
CA THR A 144 15.00 -11.37 11.96
C THR A 144 14.59 -11.51 13.44
N LEU A 145 13.28 -11.55 13.71
CA LEU A 145 12.75 -12.06 14.97
C LEU A 145 11.95 -13.34 14.72
N LYS A 146 12.61 -14.47 15.01
CA LYS A 146 12.05 -15.81 15.09
C LYS A 146 10.94 -15.83 16.14
N HIS A 147 9.73 -16.23 15.74
CA HIS A 147 8.69 -16.64 16.70
C HIS A 147 8.39 -18.13 16.51
N ASP A 148 9.11 -18.94 17.28
CA ASP A 148 8.77 -20.32 17.61
C ASP A 148 7.42 -20.32 18.34
N VAL A 149 6.39 -20.90 17.72
CA VAL A 149 5.12 -21.24 18.40
C VAL A 149 5.02 -22.75 18.44
N LYS A 150 5.31 -23.27 19.63
CA LYS A 150 5.08 -24.64 20.09
C LYS A 150 3.68 -25.13 19.70
N GLN A 151 3.67 -26.34 19.17
CA GLN A 151 2.52 -27.22 19.02
C GLN A 151 2.10 -27.73 20.40
N LEU A 152 0.83 -27.51 20.75
CA LEU A 152 0.03 -28.29 21.70
C LEU A 152 -1.35 -28.45 21.05
#